data_AF-A0A536TS82-F1
#
_entry.id   AF-A0A536TS82-F1
#
_cell.length_a   1.000
_cell.length_b   1.000
_cell.length_c   1.000
_cell.angle_alpha   90.00
_cell.angle_beta   90.00
_cell.angle_gamma   90.00
#
_symmetry.space_group_name_H-M   'P 1'
#
loop_
_entity.id
_entity.type
_entity.pdbx_description
1 polymer ?
#
loop_
_entity_poly.entity_id
_entity_poly.type
_entity_poly.pdbx_seq_one_letter_code
_entity_poly.pdbx_strand_id
1 'polypeptide(L)' 'MSVAHYENFPVASRLIPAPLRPAVVAIYAFARAADDIADEGDAPPAARLAQLDHFGAMLERIECGDVPA' A
#
# COMPACT_ATOMS: atom_id res chain seq x y z
N MET A 1 -16.32 -1.05 14.53
CA MET A 1 -16.01 0.02 13.55
C MET A 1 -14.66 0.64 13.94
N SER A 2 -13.56 0.06 13.48
CA SER A 2 -12.21 0.55 13.77
C SER A 2 -11.67 1.33 12.57
N VAL A 3 -12.13 2.57 12.43
CA VAL A 3 -11.49 3.57 11.57
C VAL A 3 -10.77 4.52 12.52
N ALA A 4 -9.60 4.12 13.03
CA ALA A 4 -8.87 4.95 14.02
C ALA A 4 -7.37 4.69 14.10
N HIS A 5 -6.72 4.26 13.02
CA HIS A 5 -5.27 4.38 12.91
C HIS A 5 -4.93 5.02 11.56
N TYR A 6 -4.04 6.02 11.57
CA TYR A 6 -3.39 6.69 10.44
C TYR A 6 -3.93 8.06 9.98
N GLU A 7 -4.02 9.00 10.94
CA GLU A 7 -4.10 10.45 10.64
C GLU A 7 -2.74 11.13 10.41
N ASN A 8 -1.59 10.46 10.59
CA ASN A 8 -0.29 11.15 10.54
C ASN A 8 0.12 11.59 9.12
N PHE A 9 -0.23 10.83 8.09
CA PHE A 9 0.18 11.15 6.70
C PHE A 9 -0.66 12.27 6.06
N PRO A 10 -1.99 12.36 6.26
CA PRO A 10 -2.77 13.54 5.87
C PRO A 10 -2.20 14.83 6.48
N VAL A 11 -1.77 14.77 7.75
CA VAL A 11 -1.14 15.90 8.45
C VAL A 11 0.23 16.25 7.86
N ALA A 12 1.08 15.26 7.57
CA ALA A 12 2.39 15.46 6.93
C ALA A 12 2.29 15.95 5.47
N SER A 13 1.22 15.61 4.74
CA SER A 13 1.00 15.99 3.34
C SER A 13 0.74 17.48 3.11
N ARG A 14 0.61 18.29 4.18
CA ARG A 14 0.47 19.76 4.06
C ARG A 14 1.70 20.43 3.45
N LEU A 15 2.87 19.79 3.51
CA LEU A 15 4.11 20.25 2.86
C LEU A 15 4.18 19.92 1.36
N ILE A 16 3.29 19.07 0.87
CA ILE A 16 3.24 18.61 -0.53
C ILE A 16 2.29 19.52 -1.32
N PRO A 17 2.68 19.99 -2.53
CA PRO A 17 1.80 20.73 -3.42
C PRO A 17 0.49 19.97 -3.64
N ALA A 18 -0.66 20.67 -3.56
CA ALA A 18 -1.98 20.07 -3.67
C ALA A 18 -2.16 19.12 -4.88
N PRO A 19 -1.62 19.43 -6.08
CA PRO A 19 -1.74 18.52 -7.23
C PRO A 19 -1.03 17.18 -7.08
N LEU A 20 0.03 17.11 -6.26
CA LEU A 20 0.84 15.90 -6.09
C LEU A 20 0.32 14.98 -4.97
N ARG A 21 -0.51 15.51 -4.05
CA ARG A 21 -1.02 14.73 -2.91
C ARG A 21 -1.70 13.43 -3.30
N PRO A 22 -2.54 13.35 -4.36
CA PRO A 22 -3.17 12.08 -4.74
C PRO A 22 -2.15 11.00 -5.11
N ALA A 23 -1.11 11.35 -5.87
CA ALA A 23 -0.07 10.42 -6.26
C ALA A 23 0.73 9.92 -5.04
N VAL A 24 1.07 10.82 -4.12
CA VAL A 24 1.79 10.45 -2.89
C VAL A 24 0.93 9.58 -1.98
N VAL A 25 -0.37 9.88 -1.85
CA VAL A 25 -1.31 9.04 -1.09
C VAL A 25 -1.41 7.64 -1.69
N ALA A 26 -1.44 7.52 -3.02
CA ALA A 26 -1.46 6.22 -3.69
C ALA A 26 -0.17 5.42 -3.42
N ILE A 27 1.00 6.05 -3.53
CA ILE A 27 2.29 5.41 -3.22
C ILE A 27 2.36 5.00 -1.74
N TYR A 28 1.91 5.87 -0.83
CA TYR A 28 1.87 5.56 0.60
C TYR A 28 0.94 4.38 0.90
N ALA A 29 -0.26 4.36 0.31
CA ALA A 29 -1.21 3.27 0.50
C ALA A 29 -0.65 1.94 -0.01
N PHE A 30 0.02 1.94 -1.16
CA PHE A 30 0.70 0.77 -1.69
C PHE A 30 1.80 0.26 -0.75
N ALA A 31 2.68 1.15 -0.29
CA ALA A 31 3.76 0.79 0.61
C ALA A 31 3.25 0.26 1.95
N ARG A 32 2.21 0.90 2.53
CA ARG A 32 1.62 0.45 3.79
C ARG A 32 0.96 -0.92 3.68
N ALA A 33 0.30 -1.22 2.56
CA ALA A 33 -0.28 -2.54 2.35
C ALA A 33 0.80 -3.65 2.27
N ALA A 34 1.95 -3.38 1.65
CA ALA A 34 3.07 -4.32 1.64
C ALA A 34 3.67 -4.52 3.05
N ASP A 35 3.80 -3.43 3.81
CA ASP A 35 4.26 -3.43 5.20
C ASP A 35 3.31 -4.23 6.12
N ASP A 36 1.99 -4.05 5.97
CA ASP A 36 0.97 -4.84 6.67
C ASP A 36 1.15 -6.35 6.42
N ILE A 37 1.43 -6.76 5.17
CA ILE A 37 1.67 -8.17 4.83
C ILE A 37 2.94 -8.71 5.50
N ALA A 38 3.98 -7.89 5.59
CA ALA A 38 5.26 -8.28 6.15
C ALA A 38 5.23 -8.37 7.68
N ASP A 39 4.61 -7.39 8.34
CA ASP A 39 4.76 -7.16 9.78
C ASP A 39 3.54 -7.61 10.61
N GLU A 40 2.34 -7.67 10.02
CA GLU A 40 1.12 -8.00 10.76
C GLU A 40 0.73 -9.49 10.61
N GLY A 41 -0.04 -9.99 11.60
CA GLY A 41 -0.61 -11.34 11.62
C GLY A 41 0.33 -12.48 12.06
N ASP A 42 -0.20 -13.71 12.03
CA ASP A 42 0.51 -14.94 12.44
C ASP A 42 0.89 -15.84 11.24
N ALA A 43 0.85 -15.28 10.02
CA ALA A 43 1.15 -16.04 8.80
C ALA A 43 2.60 -16.60 8.85
N PRO A 44 2.85 -17.84 8.42
CA PRO A 44 4.21 -18.33 8.32
C PRO A 44 5.01 -17.54 7.26
N PRO A 45 6.34 -17.46 7.37
CA PRO A 45 7.17 -16.66 6.44
C PRO A 45 6.92 -16.97 4.96
N ALA A 46 6.73 -18.24 4.61
CA ALA A 46 6.44 -18.64 3.23
C ALA A 46 5.11 -18.07 2.70
N ALA A 47 4.09 -17.96 3.56
CA ALA A 47 2.80 -17.36 3.18
C ALA A 47 2.93 -15.85 2.98
N ARG A 48 3.71 -15.15 3.81
CA ARG A 48 4.01 -13.72 3.63
C ARG A 48 4.71 -13.46 2.31
N LEU A 49 5.74 -14.25 1.99
CA LEU A 49 6.45 -14.13 0.72
C LEU A 49 5.52 -14.34 -0.48
N ALA A 50 4.67 -15.38 -0.44
CA ALA A 50 3.69 -15.62 -1.50
C ALA A 50 2.69 -14.46 -1.65
N GLN A 51 2.27 -13.83 -0.55
CA GLN A 51 1.41 -12.65 -0.58
C GLN A 51 2.12 -11.42 -1.15
N LEU A 52 3.39 -11.19 -0.80
CA LEU A 52 4.19 -10.10 -1.35
C LEU A 52 4.47 -10.30 -2.85
N ASP A 53 4.78 -11.53 -3.28
CA ASP A 53 4.95 -11.88 -4.69
C ASP A 53 3.66 -11.61 -5.47
N HIS A 54 2.52 -12.02 -4.93
CA HIS A 54 1.22 -11.74 -5.53
C HIS A 54 0.95 -10.22 -5.60
N PHE A 55 1.25 -9.48 -4.53
CA PHE A 55 1.08 -8.04 -4.48
C PHE A 55 1.94 -7.31 -5.52
N GLY A 56 3.18 -7.75 -5.73
CA GLY A 56 4.07 -7.27 -6.79
C GLY A 56 3.54 -7.57 -8.20
N ALA A 57 3.08 -8.80 -8.44
CA ALA A 57 2.49 -9.18 -9.72
C ALA A 57 1.26 -8.34 -10.09
N MET A 58 0.47 -7.90 -9.09
CA MET A 58 -0.66 -7.01 -9.31
C MET A 58 -0.21 -5.61 -9.77
N LEU A 59 0.93 -5.11 -9.30
CA LEU A 59 1.51 -3.86 -9.77
C LEU A 59 2.01 -3.98 -11.22
N GLU A 60 2.67 -5.09 -11.57
CA GLU A 60 3.12 -5.37 -12.95
C GLU A 60 1.95 -5.40 -13.94
N ARG A 61 0.80 -5.94 -13.51
CA ARG A 61 -0.43 -5.92 -14.32
C ARG A 61 -0.91 -4.50 -14.60
N ILE A 62 -0.87 -3.61 -13.60
CA ILE A 62 -1.22 -2.19 -13.78
C ILE A 62 -0.26 -1.54 -14.77
N GLU A 63 1.03 -1.83 -14.71
CA GLU A 63 2.03 -1.33 -15.66
C GLU A 63 1.73 -1.79 -17.11
N CYS A 64 1.23 -3.02 -17.27
CA CYS A 64 0.77 -3.54 -18.56
C CYS A 64 -0.56 -2.94 -19.05
N GLY A 65 -1.22 -2.10 -18.23
CA GLY A 65 -2.51 -1.48 -18.53
C GLY A 65 -3.73 -2.33 -18.12
N ASP A 66 -3.53 -3.43 -17.40
CA ASP A 66 -4.61 -4.25 -16.87
C ASP A 66 -5.17 -3.65 -15.57
N VAL A 67 -6.46 -3.85 -15.33
CA VAL A 67 -7.08 -3.58 -14.03
C VAL A 67 -7.02 -4.87 -13.19
N PRO A 68 -6.20 -4.94 -12.13
CA PRO A 68 -6.24 -6.04 -11.19
C PRO A 68 -7.63 -6.22 -10.58
N ALA A 69 -8.07 -7.48 -10.45
CA ALA A 69 -9.36 -7.86 -9.86
C ALA A 69 -9.33 -7.87 -8.33
#